data_AF-A0A8I6YGI8-F1
#
_entry.id   AF-A0A8I6YGI8-F1
#
_cell.length_a   1.000
_cell.length_b   1.000
_cell.length_c   1.000
_cell.angle_alpha   90.00
_cell.angle_beta   90.00
_cell.angle_gamma   90.00
#
_symmetry.space_group_name_H-M   'P 1'
#
loop_
_entity.id
_entity.type
_entity.pdbx_description
1 polymer ?
#
loop_
_entity_poly.entity_id
_entity_poly.type
_entity_poly.pdbx_seq_one_letter_code
_entity_poly.pdbx_strand_id
1 'polypeptide(L)'
;MEGEKRAAAVAAMCMLLLLTLAKPSHQQLSDAVCECYRQCYAGCKAITLPRVCKVECAGGCGGANGNNKVGSCMIACGMDPVCGLSTAAIDRAGAVACNNECEKRWGGHGHAN
;
A
#
# COMPACT_ATOMS: atom_id res chain seq x y z
N MET A 1 21.20 10.89 -45.15
CA MET A 1 20.71 11.32 -43.82
C MET A 1 19.53 10.47 -43.36
N GLU A 2 19.68 9.13 -43.33
CA GLU A 2 18.59 8.18 -42.98
C GLU A 2 18.89 7.36 -41.72
N GLY A 3 20.16 7.22 -41.34
CA GLY A 3 20.59 6.51 -40.12
C GLY A 3 20.30 7.30 -38.83
N GLU A 4 20.47 8.63 -38.85
CA GLU A 4 20.16 9.50 -37.69
C GLU A 4 18.68 9.48 -37.32
N LYS A 5 17.79 9.42 -38.32
CA LYS A 5 16.33 9.34 -38.11
C LYS A 5 15.93 8.03 -37.43
N ARG A 6 16.60 6.92 -37.75
CA ARG A 6 16.38 5.61 -37.13
C ARG A 6 16.88 5.58 -35.69
N ALA A 7 18.05 6.16 -35.43
CA ALA A 7 18.59 6.24 -34.07
C ALA A 7 17.71 7.08 -33.13
N ALA A 8 17.20 8.22 -33.62
CA ALA A 8 16.29 9.07 -32.86
C ALA A 8 14.96 8.36 -32.54
N ALA A 9 14.42 7.59 -33.48
CA ALA A 9 13.19 6.82 -33.26
C ALA A 9 13.38 5.71 -32.22
N VAL A 10 14.51 5.00 -32.23
CA VAL A 10 14.82 3.95 -31.25
C VAL A 10 15.02 4.56 -29.85
N ALA A 11 15.72 5.69 -29.75
CA ALA A 11 15.91 6.39 -28.47
C ALA A 11 14.58 6.87 -27.88
N ALA A 12 13.67 7.40 -28.71
CA ALA A 12 12.34 7.82 -28.29
C ALA A 12 11.48 6.64 -27.79
N MET A 13 11.55 5.49 -28.47
CA MET A 13 10.86 4.27 -28.06
C MET A 13 11.37 3.73 -26.72
N CYS A 14 12.70 3.75 -26.50
CA CYS A 14 13.30 3.34 -25.23
C CYS A 14 12.91 4.26 -24.07
N MET A 15 12.85 5.58 -24.30
CA MET A 15 12.41 6.55 -23.28
C MET A 15 10.91 6.38 -22.94
N LEU A 16 10.06 6.11 -23.92
CA LEU A 16 8.63 5.81 -23.70
C LEU A 16 8.43 4.51 -22.91
N LEU A 17 9.22 3.48 -23.21
CA LEU A 17 9.20 2.23 -22.44
C LEU A 17 9.59 2.48 -20.97
N LEU A 18 10.67 3.23 -20.72
CA LEU A 18 11.07 3.58 -19.35
C LEU A 18 10.00 4.38 -18.60
N LEU A 19 9.27 5.28 -19.28
CA LEU A 19 8.16 6.03 -18.68
C LEU A 19 6.96 5.12 -18.35
N THR A 20 6.69 4.08 -19.16
CA THR A 20 5.63 3.10 -18.87
C THR A 20 6.03 2.08 -17.80
N LEU A 21 7.31 1.70 -17.72
CA LEU A 21 7.86 0.84 -16.66
C LEU A 21 8.05 1.59 -15.33
N ALA A 22 8.17 2.92 -15.36
CA ALA A 22 8.21 3.77 -14.17
C ALA A 22 6.82 4.00 -13.56
N LYS A 23 5.79 3.25 -13.98
CA LYS A 23 4.66 3.01 -13.09
C LYS A 23 5.24 2.17 -11.96
N PRO A 24 5.42 2.72 -10.74
CA PRO A 24 5.94 1.91 -9.67
C PRO A 24 4.99 0.72 -9.57
N SER A 25 5.55 -0.49 -9.64
CA SER A 25 4.93 -1.64 -9.01
C SER A 25 4.90 -1.36 -7.51
N HIS A 26 4.17 -0.32 -7.09
CA HIS A 26 3.53 -0.26 -5.79
C HIS A 26 2.87 -1.61 -5.69
N GLN A 27 3.22 -2.40 -4.68
CA GLN A 27 2.54 -3.63 -4.35
C GLN A 27 1.04 -3.33 -4.31
N GLN A 28 0.36 -3.52 -5.44
CA GLN A 28 -1.04 -3.19 -5.55
C GLN A 28 -1.73 -4.29 -4.78
N LEU A 29 -2.31 -3.90 -3.65
CA LEU A 29 -3.31 -4.70 -2.96
C LEU A 29 -4.33 -5.16 -4.01
N SER A 30 -4.77 -6.43 -3.93
CA SER A 30 -5.77 -6.94 -4.87
C SER A 30 -7.07 -6.14 -4.75
N ASP A 31 -7.89 -6.13 -5.79
CA ASP A 31 -9.17 -5.41 -5.77
C ASP A 31 -10.07 -5.87 -4.62
N ALA A 32 -10.10 -7.17 -4.32
CA ALA A 32 -10.84 -7.72 -3.17
C ALA A 32 -10.33 -7.16 -1.83
N VAL A 33 -9.02 -7.05 -1.64
CA VAL A 33 -8.44 -6.45 -0.44
C VAL A 33 -8.77 -4.96 -0.37
N CYS A 34 -8.73 -4.27 -1.50
CA CYS A 34 -9.05 -2.85 -1.58
C CYS A 34 -10.53 -2.55 -1.34
N GLU A 35 -11.44 -3.40 -1.81
CA GLU A 35 -12.86 -3.28 -1.52
C GLU A 35 -13.13 -3.47 -0.03
N CYS A 36 -12.59 -4.53 0.58
CA CYS A 36 -12.66 -4.73 2.02
C CYS A 36 -12.10 -3.53 2.79
N TYR A 37 -10.92 -3.05 2.40
CA TYR A 37 -10.27 -1.92 3.07
C TYR A 37 -11.15 -0.68 3.02
N ARG A 38 -11.74 -0.35 1.86
CA ARG A 38 -12.62 0.83 1.72
C ARG A 38 -13.86 0.74 2.61
N GLN A 39 -14.51 -0.43 2.65
CA GLN A 39 -15.68 -0.64 3.48
C GLN A 39 -15.34 -0.53 4.97
N CYS A 40 -14.25 -1.18 5.40
CA CYS A 40 -13.75 -1.09 6.77
C CYS A 40 -13.37 0.35 7.14
N TYR A 41 -12.64 1.04 6.27
CA TYR A 41 -12.16 2.40 6.52
C TYR A 41 -13.31 3.42 6.58
N ALA A 42 -14.35 3.23 5.78
CA ALA A 42 -15.55 4.06 5.83
C ALA A 42 -16.26 3.94 7.19
N GLY A 43 -16.33 2.72 7.75
CA GLY A 43 -16.97 2.47 9.05
C GLY A 43 -16.17 2.95 10.26
N CYS A 44 -14.84 2.81 10.24
CA CYS A 44 -13.99 3.14 11.39
C CYS A 44 -13.71 4.65 11.54
N LYS A 45 -13.65 5.41 10.44
CA LYS A 45 -12.96 6.73 10.42
C LYS A 45 -13.74 7.78 11.18
N ALA A 46 -15.03 7.52 11.38
CA ALA A 46 -15.93 8.35 12.17
C ALA A 46 -15.76 8.16 13.68
N ILE A 47 -15.14 7.06 14.10
CA ILE A 47 -15.10 6.60 15.50
C ILE A 47 -13.66 6.58 16.03
N THR A 48 -12.68 6.43 15.13
CA THR A 48 -11.29 6.13 15.47
C THR A 48 -10.33 7.03 14.70
N LEU A 49 -9.16 7.32 15.28
CA LEU A 49 -8.10 8.08 14.61
C LEU A 49 -7.70 7.43 13.26
N PRO A 50 -7.45 8.22 12.20
CA PRO A 50 -7.14 7.73 10.85
C PRO A 50 -6.03 6.68 10.80
N ARG A 51 -4.97 6.85 11.61
CA ARG A 51 -3.84 5.91 11.69
C ARG A 51 -4.25 4.56 12.28
N VAL A 52 -5.02 4.56 13.37
CA VAL A 52 -5.44 3.33 14.04
C VAL A 52 -6.39 2.55 13.15
N CYS A 53 -7.31 3.25 12.49
CA CYS A 53 -8.16 2.58 11.51
C CYS A 53 -7.35 1.98 10.34
N LYS A 54 -6.39 2.73 9.80
CA LYS A 54 -5.52 2.22 8.73
C LYS A 54 -4.88 0.88 9.11
N VAL A 55 -4.34 0.79 10.33
CA VAL A 55 -3.73 -0.43 10.89
C VAL A 55 -4.75 -1.57 11.00
N GLU A 56 -5.95 -1.28 11.50
CA GLU A 56 -7.00 -2.27 11.70
C GLU A 56 -7.53 -2.83 10.36
N CYS A 57 -7.88 -1.94 9.42
CA CYS A 57 -8.41 -2.34 8.14
C CYS A 57 -7.36 -3.00 7.24
N ALA A 58 -6.10 -2.53 7.25
CA ALA A 58 -5.06 -3.11 6.42
C ALA A 58 -4.68 -4.54 6.86
N GLY A 59 -4.53 -4.78 8.17
CA GLY A 59 -4.25 -6.13 8.67
C GLY A 59 -5.47 -7.04 8.62
N GLY A 60 -6.67 -6.51 8.89
CA GLY A 60 -7.93 -7.25 8.81
C GLY A 60 -8.22 -7.74 7.39
N CYS A 61 -8.19 -6.83 6.41
CA CYS A 61 -8.50 -7.11 5.01
C CYS A 61 -7.35 -7.78 4.25
N GLY A 62 -6.10 -7.44 4.55
CA GLY A 62 -4.96 -8.12 3.93
C GLY A 62 -4.79 -9.57 4.39
N GLY A 63 -5.32 -9.91 5.56
CA GLY A 63 -5.44 -11.30 6.01
C GLY A 63 -6.46 -12.15 5.22
N ALA A 64 -7.29 -11.55 4.36
CA ALA A 64 -8.32 -12.27 3.59
C ALA A 64 -7.73 -13.25 2.56
N ASN A 65 -6.46 -13.07 2.15
CA ASN A 65 -5.74 -13.95 1.21
C ASN A 65 -4.69 -14.87 1.87
N GLY A 66 -4.69 -15.01 3.20
CA GLY A 66 -3.81 -15.96 3.90
C GLY A 66 -2.71 -15.28 4.72
N ASN A 67 -2.92 -15.32 6.03
CA ASN A 67 -1.96 -15.40 7.13
C ASN A 67 -1.03 -14.21 7.42
N ASN A 68 -0.71 -13.32 6.48
CA ASN A 68 0.22 -12.20 6.75
C ASN A 68 -0.48 -10.87 7.05
N LYS A 69 -1.24 -10.84 8.15
CA LYS A 69 -1.93 -9.63 8.65
C LYS A 69 -0.93 -8.50 8.95
N VAL A 70 0.21 -8.85 9.55
CA VAL A 70 1.29 -7.90 9.89
C VAL A 70 1.87 -7.28 8.62
N GLY A 71 2.30 -8.10 7.66
CA GLY A 71 2.90 -7.60 6.42
C GLY A 71 1.95 -6.75 5.60
N SER A 72 0.67 -7.13 5.53
CA SER A 72 -0.35 -6.32 4.86
C SER A 72 -0.53 -4.95 5.52
N CYS A 73 -0.51 -4.93 6.85
CA CYS A 73 -0.56 -3.70 7.63
C CYS A 73 0.66 -2.81 7.40
N MET A 74 1.87 -3.39 7.41
CA MET A 74 3.11 -2.66 7.15
C MET A 74 3.18 -2.08 5.73
N ILE A 75 2.70 -2.83 4.74
CA ILE A 75 2.61 -2.33 3.36
C ILE A 75 1.71 -1.09 3.32
N ALA A 76 0.53 -1.15 3.96
CA ALA A 76 -0.38 0.01 4.03
C ALA A 76 0.23 1.21 4.78
N CYS A 77 1.06 0.98 5.81
CA CYS A 77 1.78 2.05 6.51
C CYS A 77 2.75 2.81 5.60
N GLY A 78 3.34 2.14 4.61
CA GLY A 78 4.22 2.74 3.59
C GLY A 78 3.48 3.32 2.39
N MET A 79 2.16 3.14 2.28
CA MET A 79 1.35 3.61 1.17
C MET A 79 0.54 4.86 1.55
N ASP A 80 0.60 5.87 0.70
CA ASP A 80 -0.41 6.92 0.64
C ASP A 80 -0.63 7.31 -0.84
N PRO A 81 -1.85 7.20 -1.38
CA PRO A 81 -3.07 6.68 -0.76
C PRO A 81 -3.09 5.14 -0.65
N VAL A 82 -3.85 4.60 0.32
CA VAL A 82 -4.17 3.16 0.38
C VAL A 82 -5.47 2.90 -0.38
N CYS A 83 -5.42 2.07 -1.43
CA CYS A 83 -6.59 1.73 -2.23
C CYS A 83 -7.36 2.96 -2.76
N GLY A 84 -6.65 4.04 -3.08
CA GLY A 84 -7.22 5.30 -3.55
C GLY A 84 -7.87 6.17 -2.46
N LEU A 85 -7.83 5.75 -1.20
CA LEU A 85 -8.22 6.58 -0.07
C LEU A 85 -7.00 7.35 0.42
N SER A 86 -7.11 8.68 0.42
CA SER A 86 -6.10 9.53 1.06
C SER A 86 -6.15 9.26 2.56
N THR A 87 -5.05 8.75 3.09
CA THR A 87 -4.91 8.30 4.47
C THR A 87 -3.77 9.07 5.08
N ALA A 88 -3.93 10.39 5.20
CA ALA A 88 -2.99 11.36 5.76
C ALA A 88 -1.52 10.92 5.62
N ALA A 89 -0.84 11.41 4.58
CA ALA A 89 0.57 11.14 4.30
C ALA A 89 1.38 11.03 5.59
N ILE A 90 1.94 9.85 5.80
CA ILE A 90 2.69 9.56 7.00
C ILE A 90 4.16 9.88 6.70
N ASP A 91 4.76 10.78 7.48
CA ASP A 91 6.20 11.01 7.39
C ASP A 91 6.99 9.75 7.82
N ARG A 92 8.31 9.75 7.62
CA ARG A 92 9.14 8.57 7.94
C ARG A 92 9.00 8.14 9.41
N ALA A 93 8.87 9.09 10.34
CA ALA A 93 8.68 8.80 11.76
C ALA A 93 7.32 8.16 12.03
N GLY A 94 6.27 8.65 11.39
CA GLY A 94 4.93 8.10 11.50
C GLY A 94 4.83 6.72 10.84
N ALA A 95 5.59 6.43 9.79
CA ALA A 95 5.60 5.12 9.14
C ALA A 95 6.17 4.06 10.08
N VAL A 96 7.24 4.41 10.82
CA VAL A 96 7.78 3.56 11.90
C VAL A 96 6.75 3.37 13.02
N ALA A 97 6.09 4.44 13.46
CA ALA A 97 5.03 4.34 14.47
C ALA A 97 3.87 3.44 13.99
N CYS A 98 3.48 3.55 12.73
CA CYS A 98 2.44 2.71 12.11
C CYS A 98 2.87 1.23 12.07
N ASN A 99 4.11 0.94 11.65
CA ASN A 99 4.65 -0.43 11.66
C ASN A 99 4.68 -1.03 13.06
N ASN A 100 5.07 -0.26 14.07
CA ASN A 100 5.06 -0.70 15.46
C ASN A 100 3.63 -1.04 15.94
N GLU A 101 2.62 -0.26 15.53
CA GLU A 101 1.22 -0.57 15.83
C GLU A 101 0.72 -1.82 15.09
N CYS A 102 1.19 -2.06 13.85
CA CYS A 102 0.91 -3.30 13.13
C CYS A 102 1.43 -4.53 13.87
N GLU A 103 2.68 -4.48 14.35
CA GLU A 103 3.28 -5.55 15.15
C GLU A 103 2.52 -5.80 16.45
N LYS A 104 2.16 -4.74 17.19
CA LYS A 104 1.38 -4.88 18.43
C LYS A 104 0.01 -5.51 18.18
N ARG A 105 -0.68 -5.07 17.12
CA ARG A 105 -2.08 -5.46 16.85
C ARG A 105 -2.19 -6.84 16.20
N TRP A 106 -1.23 -7.19 15.34
CA TRP A 106 -1.32 -8.37 14.46
C TRP A 106 -0.15 -9.35 14.60
N GLY A 107 0.95 -8.96 15.25
CA GLY A 107 2.21 -9.72 15.37
C GLY A 107 2.14 -10.96 16.25
N GLY A 108 0.96 -11.34 16.73
CA GLY A 108 0.77 -12.56 17.51
C GLY A 108 1.60 -12.55 18.78
N HIS A 109 1.22 -11.73 19.76
CA HIS A 109 1.49 -12.14 21.13
C HIS A 109 0.64 -13.38 21.35
N GLY A 110 1.27 -14.54 21.54
CA GLY A 110 0.56 -15.76 21.89
C GLY A 110 -0.31 -15.47 23.11
N HIS A 111 -1.62 -15.33 22.89
CA HIS A 111 -2.57 -15.52 23.94
C HIS A 111 -2.51 -17.02 24.25
N ALA A 112 -1.86 -17.33 25.36
CA ALA A 112 -2.05 -18.60 26.04
C ALA A 112 -3.56 -18.86 26.14
N ASN A 113 -3.98 -20.01 25.61
CA ASN A 113 -5.27 -20.60 25.95
C ASN A 113 -5.34 -20.86 27.45
#